data_AF-A0A7X4E0Q9-F1
#
_entry.id   AF-A0A7X4E0Q9-F1
#
_cell.length_a   1.000
_cell.length_b   1.000
_cell.length_c   1.000
_cell.angle_alpha   90.00
_cell.angle_beta   90.00
_cell.angle_gamma   90.00
#
_symmetry.space_group_name_H-M   'P 1'
#
loop_
_entity.id
_entity.type
_entity.pdbx_description
1 polymer ?
#
loop_
_entity_poly.entity_id
_entity_poly.type
_entity_poly.pdbx_seq_one_letter_code
_entity_poly.pdbx_strand_id
1 'polypeptide(L)'
;MGANDAGLAGAVTFDPPQIKVWEDTRAGANSPWAPLWVPPALPEDGRWTVEVTFDRPGTYLLRGRADDGGLYADVEVTVVVRGTAS
;
A
#
# COMPACT_ATOMS: atom_id res chain seq x y z
N MET A 1 0.03 -0.99 -3.27
CA MET A 1 -0.93 0.11 -3.11
C MET A 1 -0.35 1.35 -3.77
N GLY A 2 -0.84 1.72 -4.96
CA GLY A 2 -0.47 3.01 -5.53
C GLY A 2 -1.34 4.10 -4.91
N ALA A 3 -0.74 5.22 -4.52
CA ALA A 3 -1.48 6.41 -4.15
C ALA A 3 -2.28 6.88 -5.38
N ASN A 4 -3.56 6.57 -5.40
CA ASN A 4 -4.49 7.28 -6.26
C ASN A 4 -4.79 8.57 -5.51
N ASP A 5 -4.50 9.72 -6.13
CA ASP A 5 -4.82 11.04 -5.61
C ASP A 5 -6.33 11.17 -5.35
N ALA A 6 -6.79 10.70 -4.19
CA ALA A 6 -8.15 10.89 -3.71
C ALA A 6 -8.17 12.18 -2.89
N GLY A 7 -8.27 13.30 -3.61
CA GLY A 7 -8.18 14.68 -3.12
C GLY A 7 -9.24 15.14 -2.11
N LEU A 8 -9.67 14.30 -1.17
CA LEU A 8 -10.50 14.69 -0.01
C LEU A 8 -10.13 13.96 1.29
N ALA A 9 -9.55 12.74 1.22
CA ALA A 9 -9.10 11.97 2.39
C ALA A 9 -7.70 12.42 2.86
N GLY A 10 -7.39 12.26 4.15
CA GLY A 10 -6.05 12.53 4.71
C GLY A 10 -4.92 11.95 3.88
N ALA A 11 -3.74 12.58 3.92
CA ALA A 11 -2.56 11.91 3.42
C ALA A 11 -2.36 10.62 4.23
N VAL A 12 -2.37 9.50 3.52
CA VAL A 12 -2.03 8.18 4.07
C VAL A 12 -0.71 7.76 3.48
N THR A 13 0.28 7.53 4.33
CA THR A 13 1.62 7.09 3.91
C THR A 13 1.88 5.67 4.39
N PHE A 14 2.73 4.97 3.64
CA PHE A 14 3.11 3.58 3.90
C PHE A 14 4.62 3.47 3.94
N ASP A 15 5.15 2.77 4.94
CA ASP A 15 6.56 2.45 5.05
C ASP A 15 6.76 0.94 5.34
N PRO A 16 7.41 0.17 4.45
CA PRO A 16 8.02 0.60 3.20
C PRO A 16 6.98 1.07 2.15
N PRO A 17 7.40 1.88 1.16
CA PRO A 17 6.55 2.27 0.04
C PRO A 17 5.99 1.06 -0.69
N GLN A 18 4.68 1.07 -0.94
CA GLN A 18 3.99 -0.08 -1.50
C GLN A 18 4.18 -0.17 -3.02
N ILE A 19 4.32 -1.40 -3.50
CA ILE A 19 4.44 -1.71 -4.93
C ILE A 19 3.13 -1.33 -5.64
N LYS A 20 3.23 -0.81 -6.87
CA LYS A 20 2.05 -0.47 -7.68
C LYS A 20 1.26 -1.73 -8.04
N VAL A 21 -0.07 -1.60 -8.05
CA VAL A 21 -1.00 -2.72 -8.34
C VAL A 21 -1.45 -2.73 -9.81
N TRP A 22 -0.86 -1.88 -10.65
CA TRP A 22 -1.15 -1.78 -12.08
C TRP A 22 0.15 -1.60 -12.88
N GLU A 23 0.08 -1.91 -14.16
CA GLU A 23 1.21 -1.86 -15.08
C GLU A 23 1.71 -0.42 -15.28
N ASP A 24 2.79 -0.07 -14.60
CA ASP A 24 3.54 1.16 -14.84
C ASP A 24 4.95 0.79 -15.31
N THR A 25 5.21 0.99 -16.59
CA THR A 25 6.46 0.62 -17.26
C THR A 25 7.50 1.74 -17.27
N ARG A 26 7.21 2.88 -16.63
CA ARG A 26 8.15 4.01 -16.56
C ARG A 26 9.37 3.63 -15.71
N ALA A 27 10.56 4.00 -16.18
CA ALA A 27 11.80 3.80 -15.42
C ALA A 27 11.73 4.51 -14.05
N GLY A 28 12.16 3.80 -13.00
CA GLY A 28 12.13 4.31 -11.62
C GLY A 28 10.77 4.22 -10.92
N ALA A 29 9.72 3.70 -11.57
CA ALA A 29 8.47 3.40 -10.87
C ALA A 29 8.66 2.19 -9.93
N ASN A 30 8.08 2.25 -8.72
CA ASN A 30 8.02 1.09 -7.82
C ASN A 30 6.96 0.08 -8.32
N SER A 31 7.25 -0.56 -9.44
CA SER A 31 6.32 -1.35 -10.25
C SER A 31 7.04 -2.59 -10.79
N PRO A 32 6.43 -3.79 -10.70
CA PRO A 32 7.02 -5.03 -11.24
C PRO A 32 7.25 -5.00 -12.75
N TRP A 33 6.58 -4.08 -13.46
CA TRP A 33 6.70 -3.89 -14.90
C TRP A 33 7.73 -2.81 -15.29
N ALA A 34 8.32 -2.11 -14.33
CA ALA A 34 9.31 -1.08 -14.60
C ALA A 34 10.70 -1.70 -14.88
N PRO A 35 11.48 -1.12 -15.81
CA PRO A 35 12.86 -1.56 -16.04
C PRO A 35 13.69 -1.52 -14.76
N LEU A 36 14.49 -2.57 -14.53
CA LEU A 36 15.41 -2.72 -13.40
C LEU A 36 14.76 -2.76 -12.01
N TRP A 37 13.43 -2.92 -11.92
CA TRP A 37 12.77 -3.16 -10.65
C TRP A 37 13.15 -4.55 -10.11
N VAL A 38 13.38 -4.63 -8.80
CA VAL A 38 13.69 -5.88 -8.09
C VAL A 38 12.72 -5.99 -6.91
N PRO A 39 12.08 -7.16 -6.70
CA PRO A 39 11.19 -7.34 -5.56
C PRO A 39 11.96 -7.20 -4.24
N PRO A 40 11.29 -6.75 -3.16
CA PRO A 40 11.87 -6.81 -1.84
C PRO A 40 12.20 -8.26 -1.45
N ALA A 41 13.22 -8.44 -0.62
CA ALA A 41 13.55 -9.75 -0.07
C ALA A 41 12.37 -10.32 0.71
N LEU A 42 12.20 -11.65 0.66
CA LEU A 42 11.18 -12.32 1.45
C LEU A 42 11.50 -12.20 2.95
N PRO A 43 10.51 -11.89 3.80
CA PRO A 43 10.70 -11.92 5.25
C PRO A 43 10.97 -13.36 5.72
N GLU A 44 11.92 -13.54 6.66
CA GLU A 44 12.35 -14.86 7.15
C GLU A 44 11.21 -15.64 7.82
N ASP A 45 10.31 -14.94 8.50
CA ASP A 45 9.14 -15.51 9.19
C ASP A 45 7.89 -15.59 8.29
N GLY A 46 8.03 -15.24 7.01
CA GLY A 46 6.91 -15.17 6.07
C GLY A 46 5.91 -14.05 6.34
N ARG A 47 6.19 -13.13 7.27
CA ARG A 47 5.30 -12.04 7.64
C ARG A 47 5.74 -10.71 7.05
N TRP A 48 4.95 -10.20 6.12
CA TRP A 48 5.10 -8.83 5.63
C TRP A 48 4.57 -7.84 6.67
N THR A 49 5.37 -6.82 7.00
CA THR A 49 5.00 -5.74 7.92
C THR A 49 5.13 -4.39 7.22
N VAL A 50 4.13 -3.53 7.41
CA VAL A 50 4.06 -2.18 6.85
C VAL A 50 3.52 -1.26 7.94
N GLU A 51 4.18 -0.12 8.13
CA GLU A 51 3.67 0.99 8.93
C GLU A 51 2.78 1.87 8.06
N VAL A 52 1.60 2.23 8.58
CA VAL A 52 0.64 3.10 7.91
C VAL A 52 0.37 4.31 8.79
N THR A 53 0.63 5.51 8.27
CA THR A 53 0.36 6.77 8.98
C THR A 53 -0.84 7.47 8.35
N PHE A 54 -1.75 7.93 9.20
CA PHE A 54 -2.93 8.72 8.81
C PHE A 54 -2.81 10.12 9.41
N ASP A 55 -2.73 11.15 8.57
CA ASP A 55 -2.54 12.54 9.03
C ASP A 55 -3.81 13.20 9.58
N ARG A 56 -4.98 12.62 9.31
CA ARG A 56 -6.29 13.17 9.68
C ARG A 56 -7.22 12.10 10.26
N PRO A 57 -8.06 12.44 11.24
CA PRO A 57 -9.17 11.59 11.64
C PRO A 57 -10.09 11.25 10.47
N GLY A 58 -10.66 10.05 10.47
CA GLY A 58 -11.52 9.58 9.39
C GLY A 58 -11.79 8.09 9.47
N THR A 59 -12.61 7.61 8.53
CA THR A 59 -12.80 6.18 8.27
C THR A 59 -12.08 5.83 6.98
N TYR A 60 -11.13 4.90 7.06
CA TYR A 60 -10.29 4.46 5.96
C TYR A 60 -10.55 2.98 5.69
N LEU A 61 -10.52 2.60 4.41
CA LEU A 61 -10.50 1.20 4.02
C LEU A 61 -9.08 0.83 3.60
N LEU A 62 -8.41 0.02 4.40
CA LEU A 62 -7.10 -0.51 4.07
C LEU A 62 -7.27 -1.87 3.38
N ARG A 63 -6.71 -2.02 2.18
CA ARG A 63 -6.72 -3.27 1.42
C ARG A 63 -5.33 -3.89 1.35
N GLY A 64 -5.17 -5.10 1.86
CA GLY A 64 -4.02 -5.95 1.58
C GLY A 64 -4.30 -6.82 0.36
N ARG A 65 -3.33 -6.93 -0.56
CA ARG A 65 -3.39 -7.82 -1.73
C ARG A 65 -2.20 -8.76 -1.72
N ALA A 66 -2.47 -10.05 -1.93
CA ALA A 66 -1.47 -11.04 -2.33
C ALA A 66 -1.69 -11.41 -3.80
N ASP A 67 -0.61 -11.53 -4.56
CA ASP A 67 -0.63 -11.78 -6.01
C ASP A 67 0.57 -12.68 -6.37
N ASP A 68 0.35 -13.72 -7.16
CA ASP A 68 1.37 -14.67 -7.63
C ASP A 68 1.67 -14.55 -9.14
N GLY A 69 1.12 -13.56 -9.82
CA GLY A 69 1.23 -13.31 -11.24
C GLY A 69 0.11 -13.94 -12.09
N GLY A 70 -0.74 -14.79 -11.51
CA GLY A 70 -1.92 -15.36 -12.18
C GLY A 70 -3.21 -15.15 -11.39
N LEU A 71 -3.16 -15.33 -10.08
CA LEU A 71 -4.27 -15.11 -9.15
C LEU A 71 -3.91 -14.02 -8.15
N TYR A 72 -4.96 -13.36 -7.64
CA TYR A 72 -4.83 -12.43 -6.53
C TYR A 72 -5.96 -12.65 -5.51
N ALA A 73 -5.67 -12.30 -4.27
CA ALA A 73 -6.64 -12.26 -3.18
C ALA A 73 -6.51 -10.94 -2.43
N ASP A 74 -7.67 -10.34 -2.12
CA ASP A 74 -7.77 -9.11 -1.35
C ASP A 74 -8.36 -9.37 0.04
N VAL A 75 -7.84 -8.69 1.05
CA VAL A 75 -8.45 -8.54 2.37
C VAL A 75 -8.62 -7.05 2.65
N GLU A 76 -9.79 -6.67 3.14
CA GLU A 76 -10.10 -5.29 3.48
C GLU A 76 -10.34 -5.14 4.98
N VAL A 77 -9.79 -4.07 5.56
CA VAL A 77 -9.95 -3.71 6.97
C VAL A 77 -10.40 -2.26 7.04
N THR A 78 -11.51 -2.02 7.73
CA THR A 78 -11.96 -0.65 8.04
C THR A 78 -11.23 -0.14 9.27
N VAL A 79 -10.50 0.97 9.11
CA VAL A 79 -9.78 1.66 10.18
C VAL A 79 -10.49 2.97 10.51
N VAL A 80 -10.88 3.14 11.77
CA VAL A 80 -11.47 4.40 12.26
C VAL A 80 -10.41 5.15 13.07
N VAL A 81 -9.86 6.20 12.48
CA VAL A 81 -8.91 7.11 13.14
C VAL A 81 -9.71 8.22 13.80
N ARG A 82 -9.58 8.37 15.11
CA ARG A 82 -10.25 9.43 15.88
C ARG A 82 -9.24 10.51 16.23
N GLY A 83 -9.68 11.77 16.17
CA GLY A 83 -8.90 12.86 16.75
C GLY A 83 -8.83 12.71 18.27
N THR A 84 -7.80 13.27 18.87
CA THR A 84 -7.71 13.34 20.33
C THR A 84 -8.89 14.15 20.87
N ALA A 85 -9.61 13.62 21.85
CA ALA A 85 -10.60 14.41 22.57
C ALA A 85 -9.87 15.57 23.28
N SER A 86 -10.43 16.78 23.17
CA SER A 86 -10.00 17.93 23.96
C SER A 86 -10.41 17.79 25.41
#